data_AF-A0A0R1V702-F1
#
_entry.id   AF-A0A0R1V702-F1
#
_cell.length_a   1.000
_cell.length_b   1.000
_cell.length_c   1.000
_cell.angle_alpha   90.00
_cell.angle_beta   90.00
_cell.angle_gamma   90.00
#
_symmetry.space_group_name_H-M   'P 1'
#
loop_
_entity.id
_entity.type
_entity.pdbx_description
1 polymer ?
#
loop_
_entity_poly.entity_id
_entity_poly.type
_entity_poly.pdbx_seq_one_letter_code
_entity_poly.pdbx_strand_id
1 'polypeptide(L)'
;MEAQLVQFHIELNYGNIQMPHGPQGINLEFLAVDKYVAINQQGIPQFKEAYGEKLTAIIKKFEEFCGFQLKQAPDVHPTPSFHRLEIYNDLLKYIVNLIQDQFNVANEMELIDVHLIGDFSVYQGGQATSLQKEANRLRVASIQATQQRLMALKAQANQAKTN
;
A
#
# COMPACT_ATOMS: atom_id res chain seq x y z
N MET A 1 17.91 14.91 -19.03
CA MET A 1 16.45 14.75 -18.96
C MET A 1 16.09 14.75 -17.48
N GLU A 2 15.15 15.58 -17.06
CA GLU A 2 14.66 15.56 -15.68
C GLU A 2 13.73 14.36 -15.54
N ALA A 3 13.91 13.57 -14.47
CA ALA A 3 13.12 12.39 -14.19
C ALA A 3 12.28 12.66 -12.95
N GLN A 4 11.04 12.20 -12.96
CA GLN A 4 10.06 12.41 -11.91
C GLN A 4 9.73 11.11 -11.21
N LEU A 5 9.49 11.20 -9.90
CA LEU A 5 8.97 10.11 -9.10
C LEU A 5 7.47 9.99 -9.32
N VAL A 6 7.01 8.82 -9.76
CA VAL A 6 5.59 8.49 -9.91
C VAL A 6 5.26 7.36 -8.95
N GLN A 7 4.31 7.60 -8.05
CA GLN A 7 3.83 6.60 -7.11
C GLN A 7 2.48 6.05 -7.59
N PHE A 8 2.34 4.72 -7.53
CA PHE A 8 1.11 4.04 -7.91
C PHE A 8 0.68 3.08 -6.81
N HIS A 9 -0.55 3.24 -6.32
CA HIS A 9 -1.12 2.40 -5.28
C HIS A 9 -1.99 1.29 -5.88
N ILE A 10 -1.78 0.06 -5.41
CA ILE A 10 -2.60 -1.10 -5.72
C ILE A 10 -3.29 -1.52 -4.42
N GLU A 11 -4.62 -1.51 -4.40
CA GLU A 11 -5.37 -2.12 -3.32
C GLU A 11 -5.33 -3.64 -3.43
N LEU A 12 -5.04 -4.34 -2.33
CA LEU A 12 -5.05 -5.80 -2.32
C LEU A 12 -6.48 -6.30 -2.07
N ASN A 13 -7.08 -6.92 -3.08
CA ASN A 13 -8.38 -7.56 -2.95
C ASN A 13 -8.23 -9.03 -2.52
N TYR A 14 -8.60 -9.31 -1.26
CA TYR A 14 -8.59 -10.66 -0.68
C TYR A 14 -9.87 -11.49 -0.99
N GLY A 15 -10.79 -10.95 -1.79
CA GLY A 15 -12.09 -11.57 -2.04
C GLY A 15 -12.89 -11.73 -0.74
N ASN A 16 -13.39 -12.95 -0.49
CA ASN A 16 -14.16 -13.28 0.72
C ASN A 16 -13.27 -13.59 1.94
N ILE A 17 -11.94 -13.56 1.79
CA ILE A 17 -11.00 -13.93 2.85
C ILE A 17 -10.80 -12.71 3.77
N GLN A 18 -11.21 -12.82 5.03
CA GLN A 18 -10.96 -11.78 6.01
C GLN A 18 -9.50 -11.81 6.47
N MET A 19 -8.76 -10.73 6.18
CA MET A 19 -7.36 -10.55 6.55
C MET A 19 -7.20 -9.34 7.49
N PRO A 20 -7.61 -9.45 8.77
CA PRO A 20 -7.64 -8.31 9.71
C PRO A 20 -6.26 -7.68 9.99
N HIS A 21 -5.17 -8.38 9.70
CA HIS A 21 -3.79 -7.90 9.84
C HIS A 21 -2.96 -8.08 8.55
N GLY A 22 -3.62 -8.25 7.41
CA GLY A 22 -2.94 -8.31 6.11
C GLY A 22 -2.54 -6.93 5.61
N PRO A 23 -1.55 -6.84 4.70
CA PRO A 23 -1.27 -5.61 3.98
C PRO A 23 -2.54 -5.14 3.24
N GLN A 24 -2.85 -3.85 3.30
CA GLN A 24 -4.01 -3.27 2.63
C GLN A 24 -3.74 -2.99 1.15
N GLY A 25 -2.47 -2.87 0.78
CA GLY A 25 -2.08 -2.55 -0.58
C GLY A 25 -0.60 -2.70 -0.84
N ILE A 26 -0.20 -2.39 -2.06
CA ILE A 26 1.17 -2.30 -2.53
C ILE A 26 1.36 -0.91 -3.14
N ASN A 27 2.40 -0.19 -2.74
CA ASN A 27 2.85 1.02 -3.43
C ASN A 27 4.00 0.65 -4.36
N LEU A 28 3.89 1.05 -5.61
CA LEU A 28 4.95 0.98 -6.60
C LEU A 28 5.54 2.38 -6.78
N GLU A 29 6.86 2.47 -6.79
CA GLU A 29 7.57 3.71 -7.04
C GLU A 29 8.36 3.62 -8.34
N PHE A 30 8.15 4.59 -9.23
CA PHE A 30 8.80 4.65 -10.52
C PHE A 30 9.61 5.92 -10.66
N LEU A 31 10.77 5.81 -11.28
CA LEU A 31 11.48 6.96 -11.84
C LEU A 31 11.21 7.00 -13.34
N ALA A 32 10.62 8.08 -13.83
CA ALA A 32 10.24 8.21 -15.23
C ALA A 32 10.56 9.61 -15.79
N VAL A 33 11.08 9.68 -17.01
CA VAL A 33 11.31 10.96 -17.69
C VAL A 33 10.00 11.65 -18.10
N ASP A 34 10.02 12.97 -18.23
CA ASP A 34 8.84 13.82 -18.49
C ASP A 34 7.98 13.40 -19.69
N LYS A 35 8.55 12.72 -20.70
CA LYS A 35 7.75 12.23 -21.82
C LYS A 35 6.68 11.20 -21.42
N TYR A 36 6.84 10.52 -20.28
CA TYR A 36 5.89 9.53 -19.76
C TYR A 36 4.98 10.06 -18.65
N VAL A 37 5.29 11.24 -18.11
CA VAL A 37 4.67 11.78 -16.91
C VAL A 37 3.86 13.04 -17.25
N ALA A 38 2.73 13.18 -16.59
CA ALA A 38 1.93 14.39 -16.55
C ALA A 38 1.74 14.81 -15.09
N ILE A 39 1.59 16.11 -14.85
CA ILE A 39 1.23 16.63 -13.54
C ILE A 39 -0.29 16.78 -13.49
N ASN A 40 -0.94 16.18 -12.49
CA ASN A 40 -2.38 16.31 -12.32
C ASN A 40 -2.76 17.70 -11.75
N GLN A 41 -4.06 17.97 -11.62
CA GLN A 41 -4.56 19.26 -11.11
C GLN A 41 -4.09 19.60 -9.68
N GLN A 42 -3.62 18.61 -8.92
CA GLN A 42 -3.12 18.76 -7.56
C GLN A 42 -1.59 18.90 -7.49
N GLY A 43 -0.89 18.94 -8.63
CA GLY A 43 0.57 19.02 -8.67
C GLY A 43 1.28 17.67 -8.50
N ILE A 44 0.55 16.55 -8.57
CA ILE A 44 1.11 15.21 -8.35
C ILE A 44 1.51 14.60 -9.70
N PRO A 45 2.75 14.08 -9.83
CA PRO A 45 3.17 13.32 -11.00
C PRO A 45 2.35 12.04 -11.17
N GLN A 46 1.83 11.83 -12.37
CA GLN A 46 1.11 10.62 -12.78
C GLN A 46 1.53 10.20 -14.19
N PHE A 47 1.41 8.93 -14.51
CA PHE A 47 1.62 8.49 -15.89
C PHE A 47 0.61 9.14 -16.84
N LYS A 48 1.06 9.46 -18.06
CA LYS A 48 0.16 9.84 -19.15
C LYS A 48 -0.79 8.68 -19.45
N GLU A 49 -1.98 9.02 -19.95
CA GLU A 49 -3.11 8.09 -20.14
C GLU A 49 -2.72 6.72 -20.71
N ALA A 50 -2.02 6.68 -21.85
CA ALA A 50 -1.59 5.41 -22.46
C ALA A 50 -0.71 4.53 -21.56
N TYR A 51 0.14 5.13 -20.72
CA TYR A 51 0.97 4.41 -19.75
C TYR A 51 0.18 4.06 -18.49
N GLY A 52 -0.74 4.92 -18.07
CA GLY A 52 -1.68 4.62 -17.00
C GLY A 52 -2.56 3.41 -17.32
N GLU A 53 -3.10 3.33 -18.54
CA GLU A 53 -3.89 2.19 -19.03
C GLU A 53 -3.06 0.91 -19.07
N LYS A 54 -1.82 1.00 -19.58
CA LYS A 54 -0.89 -0.15 -19.61
C LYS A 54 -0.58 -0.67 -18.22
N LEU A 55 -0.30 0.22 -17.27
CA LEU A 55 -0.08 -0.15 -15.88
C LEU A 55 -1.33 -0.79 -15.27
N THR A 56 -2.51 -0.22 -15.54
CA THR A 56 -3.81 -0.76 -15.08
C THR A 56 -4.05 -2.18 -15.61
N ALA A 57 -3.70 -2.46 -16.87
CA ALA A 57 -3.79 -3.80 -17.44
C ALA A 57 -2.84 -4.80 -16.76
N ILE A 58 -1.63 -4.37 -16.38
CA ILE A 58 -0.70 -5.17 -15.57
C ILE A 58 -1.30 -5.45 -14.19
N ILE A 59 -1.90 -4.45 -13.55
CA ILE A 59 -2.54 -4.60 -12.23
C ILE A 59 -3.68 -5.62 -12.29
N LYS A 60 -4.51 -5.57 -13.34
CA LYS A 60 -5.59 -6.56 -13.49
C LYS A 60 -5.07 -8.00 -13.55
N LYS A 61 -3.98 -8.26 -14.28
CA LYS A 61 -3.31 -9.57 -14.30
C LYS A 61 -2.75 -9.96 -12.93
N PHE A 62 -2.24 -8.98 -12.19
CA PHE A 62 -1.79 -9.16 -10.81
C PHE A 62 -2.92 -9.52 -9.86
N GLU A 63 -4.06 -8.83 -9.92
CA GLU A 63 -5.24 -9.12 -9.10
C GLU A 63 -5.79 -10.53 -9.35
N GLU A 64 -5.83 -10.96 -10.63
CA GLU A 64 -6.22 -12.33 -11.00
C GLU A 64 -5.29 -13.37 -10.37
N PHE A 65 -3.97 -13.14 -10.40
CA PHE A 65 -2.99 -14.00 -9.76
C PHE A 65 -3.12 -13.99 -8.23
N CYS A 66 -3.28 -12.82 -7.61
CA CYS A 66 -3.50 -12.67 -6.17
C CYS A 66 -4.71 -13.48 -5.72
N GLY A 67 -5.85 -13.31 -6.39
CA GLY A 67 -7.07 -14.05 -6.09
C GLY A 67 -6.89 -15.56 -6.22
N PHE A 68 -6.08 -16.03 -7.17
CA PHE A 68 -5.79 -17.46 -7.34
C PHE A 68 -4.84 -18.01 -6.26
N GLN A 69 -3.78 -17.29 -5.91
CA GLN A 69 -2.82 -17.69 -4.87
C GLN A 69 -3.44 -17.70 -3.49
N LEU A 70 -4.20 -16.65 -3.16
CA LEU A 70 -4.87 -16.52 -1.86
C LEU A 70 -5.94 -17.59 -1.63
N LYS A 71 -6.59 -18.09 -2.70
CA LYS A 71 -7.55 -19.22 -2.62
C LYS A 71 -6.88 -20.57 -2.38
N GLN A 72 -5.61 -20.73 -2.75
CA GLN A 72 -4.84 -21.96 -2.54
C GLN A 72 -4.07 -21.96 -1.22
N ALA A 73 -3.98 -20.82 -0.56
CA ALA A 73 -3.39 -20.73 0.77
C ALA A 73 -4.15 -21.66 1.72
N PRO A 74 -3.48 -22.61 2.39
CA PRO A 74 -4.13 -23.53 3.32
C PRO A 74 -4.85 -22.75 4.42
N ASP A 75 -5.96 -23.32 4.87
CA ASP A 75 -6.95 -22.68 5.72
C ASP A 75 -6.35 -21.82 6.83
N VAL A 76 -7.02 -20.67 7.01
CA VAL A 76 -6.70 -19.55 7.88
C VAL A 76 -6.35 -20.01 9.29
N HIS A 77 -5.09 -20.38 9.53
CA HIS A 77 -4.58 -20.43 10.88
C HIS A 77 -4.70 -19.02 11.47
N PRO A 78 -5.34 -18.85 12.64
CA PRO A 78 -5.58 -17.54 13.25
C PRO A 78 -4.28 -16.85 13.69
N THR A 79 -3.15 -17.53 13.58
CA THR A 79 -1.80 -17.04 13.88
C THR A 79 -1.08 -16.59 12.60
N PRO A 80 -0.29 -15.50 12.65
CA PRO A 80 0.62 -15.16 11.55
C PRO A 80 1.59 -16.31 11.34
N SER A 81 1.46 -17.04 10.24
CA SER A 81 2.40 -18.09 9.86
C SER A 81 3.42 -17.52 8.86
N PHE A 82 4.66 -18.00 8.93
CA PHE A 82 5.70 -17.67 7.94
C PHE A 82 5.24 -17.92 6.50
N HIS A 83 4.37 -18.90 6.31
CA HIS A 83 3.75 -19.20 5.02
C HIS A 83 3.00 -18.01 4.39
N ARG A 84 2.40 -17.11 5.19
CA ARG A 84 1.76 -15.90 4.65
C ARG A 84 2.78 -14.89 4.12
N LEU A 85 3.95 -14.81 4.75
CA LEU A 85 5.05 -13.95 4.24
C LEU A 85 5.61 -14.50 2.94
N GLU A 86 5.66 -15.82 2.77
CA GLU A 86 6.01 -16.47 1.50
C GLU A 86 5.03 -16.08 0.39
N ILE A 87 3.72 -16.13 0.68
CA ILE A 87 2.69 -15.69 -0.28
C ILE A 87 2.92 -14.24 -0.68
N TYR A 88 3.09 -13.31 0.27
CA TYR A 88 3.33 -11.90 -0.08
C TYR A 88 4.63 -11.68 -0.87
N ASN A 89 5.68 -12.42 -0.55
CA ASN A 89 6.92 -12.40 -1.32
C ASN A 89 6.71 -12.87 -2.77
N ASP A 90 5.92 -13.93 -2.97
CA ASP A 90 5.60 -14.42 -4.31
C ASP A 90 4.71 -13.45 -5.09
N LEU A 91 3.76 -12.78 -4.41
CA LEU A 91 2.97 -11.69 -5.00
C LEU A 91 3.88 -10.54 -5.45
N LEU A 92 4.82 -10.11 -4.59
CA LEU A 92 5.78 -9.06 -4.89
C LEU A 92 6.67 -9.42 -6.08
N LYS A 93 7.24 -10.63 -6.10
CA LYS A 93 8.04 -11.11 -7.24
C LYS A 93 7.23 -11.12 -8.53
N TYR A 94 5.97 -11.55 -8.46
CA TYR A 94 5.12 -11.60 -9.64
C TYR A 94 4.84 -10.20 -10.22
N ILE A 95 4.45 -9.22 -9.38
CA ILE A 95 4.19 -7.86 -9.86
C ILE A 95 5.47 -7.20 -10.39
N VAL A 96 6.61 -7.38 -9.72
CA VAL A 96 7.91 -6.87 -10.18
C VAL A 96 8.27 -7.46 -11.54
N ASN A 97 8.12 -8.77 -11.73
CA ASN A 97 8.40 -9.42 -13.01
C ASN A 97 7.48 -8.91 -14.13
N LEU A 98 6.19 -8.74 -13.87
CA LEU A 98 5.26 -8.18 -14.86
C LEU A 98 5.66 -6.76 -15.27
N ILE A 99 6.08 -5.93 -14.32
CA ILE A 99 6.49 -4.55 -14.57
C ILE A 99 7.82 -4.51 -15.34
N GLN A 100 8.79 -5.34 -14.96
CA GLN A 100 10.08 -5.43 -15.65
C GLN A 100 9.92 -5.88 -17.11
N ASP A 101 9.06 -6.87 -17.36
CA ASP A 101 8.83 -7.44 -18.68
C ASP A 101 7.98 -6.51 -19.57
N GLN A 102 6.91 -5.94 -19.02
CA GLN A 102 5.91 -5.25 -19.82
C GLN A 102 5.95 -3.74 -19.72
N PHE A 103 6.51 -3.14 -18.66
CA PHE A 103 6.37 -1.71 -18.41
C PHE A 103 7.68 -0.93 -18.57
N ASN A 104 8.79 -1.44 -18.02
CA ASN A 104 10.08 -0.73 -18.00
C ASN A 104 10.56 -0.32 -19.40
N VAL A 105 11.21 0.85 -19.46
CA VAL A 105 11.85 1.37 -20.66
C VAL A 105 13.28 1.75 -20.30
N ALA A 106 14.25 1.09 -20.93
CA ALA A 106 15.66 1.23 -20.60
C ALA A 106 16.11 2.70 -20.59
N ASN A 107 16.74 3.12 -19.48
CA ASN A 107 17.25 4.48 -19.23
C ASN A 107 16.19 5.61 -19.20
N GLU A 108 14.90 5.28 -19.19
CA GLU A 108 13.85 6.29 -19.28
C GLU A 108 12.69 6.06 -18.31
N MET A 109 12.40 4.81 -17.95
CA MET A 109 11.38 4.46 -16.98
C MET A 109 11.71 3.16 -16.27
N GLU A 110 11.80 3.21 -14.95
CA GLU A 110 12.18 2.08 -14.12
C GLU A 110 11.36 2.05 -12.83
N LEU A 111 10.95 0.85 -12.41
CA LEU A 111 10.46 0.58 -11.06
C LEU A 111 11.64 0.60 -10.09
N ILE A 112 11.64 1.54 -9.16
CA ILE A 112 12.75 1.75 -8.22
C ILE A 112 12.47 1.18 -6.82
N ASP A 113 11.20 1.08 -6.43
CA ASP A 113 10.82 0.51 -5.12
C ASP A 113 9.41 -0.09 -5.13
N VAL A 114 9.18 -1.03 -4.21
CA VAL A 114 7.87 -1.63 -3.94
C VAL A 114 7.67 -1.77 -2.43
N HIS A 115 6.62 -1.13 -1.92
CA HIS A 115 6.28 -1.17 -0.50
C HIS A 115 4.97 -1.91 -0.26
N LEU A 116 4.99 -2.93 0.60
CA LEU A 116 3.76 -3.50 1.17
C LEU A 116 3.23 -2.54 2.23
N ILE A 117 1.96 -2.15 2.10
CA ILE A 117 1.31 -1.19 2.98
C ILE A 117 0.46 -1.93 3.97
N GLY A 118 0.67 -1.71 5.27
CA GLY A 118 -0.16 -2.30 6.32
C GLY A 118 0.53 -2.29 7.66
N ASP A 119 -0.24 -2.60 8.70
CA ASP A 119 0.27 -2.75 10.07
C ASP A 119 1.00 -4.09 10.21
N PHE A 120 2.27 -4.14 9.82
CA PHE A 120 3.14 -5.29 10.11
C PHE A 120 3.54 -5.25 11.58
N SER A 121 2.70 -5.82 12.46
CA SER A 121 3.18 -6.20 13.78
C SER A 121 4.01 -7.48 13.66
N VAL A 122 5.31 -7.33 13.38
CA VAL A 122 6.27 -8.44 13.27
C VAL A 122 6.55 -9.13 14.62
N TYR A 123 5.96 -8.62 15.70
CA TYR A 123 6.04 -9.20 17.04
C TYR A 123 4.82 -8.79 17.89
N GLN A 124 3.94 -9.75 18.18
CA GLN A 124 2.96 -9.62 19.26
C GLN A 124 3.58 -10.23 20.52
N GLY A 125 4.26 -9.40 21.31
CA GLY A 125 4.73 -9.80 22.63
C GLY A 125 3.56 -10.30 23.47
N GLY A 126 3.72 -11.49 24.06
CA GLY A 126 2.68 -12.21 24.79
C GLY A 126 1.82 -11.27 25.65
N GLN A 127 0.53 -11.25 25.37
CA GLN A 127 -0.46 -10.28 25.87
C GLN A 127 -0.65 -10.26 27.41
N ALA A 128 0.16 -11.01 28.15
CA ALA A 128 0.06 -11.19 29.59
C ALA A 128 0.99 -10.29 30.42
N THR A 129 1.95 -9.58 29.83
CA THR A 129 2.87 -8.74 30.63
C THR A 129 2.24 -7.39 31.01
N SER A 130 2.57 -6.90 32.20
CA SER A 130 2.10 -5.59 32.71
C SER A 130 2.57 -4.43 31.83
N LEU A 131 3.79 -4.51 31.29
CA LEU A 131 4.37 -3.52 30.39
C LEU A 131 3.62 -3.40 29.05
N GLN A 132 3.20 -4.53 28.46
CA GLN A 132 2.45 -4.52 27.20
C GLN A 132 1.05 -3.91 27.38
N LYS A 133 0.40 -4.19 28.51
CA LYS A 133 -0.91 -3.60 28.87
C LYS A 133 -0.81 -2.09 29.05
N GLU A 134 0.25 -1.62 29.70
CA GLU A 134 0.51 -0.18 29.86
C GLU A 134 0.83 0.49 28.52
N ALA A 135 1.63 -0.14 27.66
CA ALA A 135 1.94 0.38 26.33
C ALA A 135 0.67 0.53 25.45
N ASN A 136 -0.25 -0.43 25.51
CA ASN A 136 -1.53 -0.33 24.79
C ASN A 136 -2.42 0.78 25.36
N ARG A 137 -2.45 0.95 26.68
CA ARG A 137 -3.19 2.05 27.32
C ARG A 137 -2.68 3.42 26.87
N LEU A 138 -1.36 3.60 26.81
CA LEU A 138 -0.72 4.82 26.32
C LEU A 138 -1.00 5.08 24.83
N ARG A 139 -0.99 4.02 24.01
CA ARG A 139 -1.29 4.11 22.57
C ARG A 139 -2.73 4.58 22.33
N VAL A 140 -3.71 4.00 23.02
CA VAL A 140 -5.13 4.40 22.91
C VAL A 140 -5.32 5.85 23.35
N ALA A 141 -4.71 6.27 24.45
CA ALA A 141 -4.78 7.64 24.94
C ALA A 141 -4.18 8.65 23.94
N SER A 142 -3.05 8.31 23.31
CA SER A 142 -2.41 9.15 22.28
C SER A 142 -3.28 9.29 21.04
N ILE A 143 -3.89 8.20 20.56
CA ILE A 143 -4.80 8.23 19.40
C ILE A 143 -6.02 9.11 19.69
N GLN A 144 -6.62 8.97 20.88
CA GLN A 144 -7.77 9.78 21.29
C GLN A 144 -7.43 11.28 21.39
N ALA A 145 -6.27 11.61 21.96
CA ALA A 145 -5.80 13.00 22.04
C ALA A 145 -5.56 13.60 20.64
N THR A 146 -4.97 12.84 19.72
CA THR A 146 -4.77 13.26 18.33
C THR A 146 -6.10 13.44 17.60
N GLN A 147 -7.06 12.53 17.78
CA GLN A 147 -8.39 12.65 17.17
C GLN A 147 -9.15 13.87 17.70
N GLN A 148 -9.12 14.13 19.01
CA GLN A 148 -9.73 15.32 19.59
C GLN A 148 -9.09 16.61 19.06
N ARG A 149 -7.76 16.62 18.91
CA ARG A 149 -7.05 17.76 18.31
C ARG A 149 -7.45 17.99 16.86
N LEU A 150 -7.57 16.93 16.07
CA LEU A 150 -8.02 17.01 14.68
C LEU A 150 -9.48 17.46 14.56
N MET A 151 -10.36 17.04 15.47
CA MET A 151 -11.74 17.53 15.53
C MET A 151 -11.80 19.00 15.91
N ALA A 152 -11.00 19.45 16.88
CA ALA A 152 -10.90 20.86 17.25
C ALA A 152 -10.40 21.73 16.09
N LEU A 153 -9.40 21.25 15.34
CA LEU A 153 -8.89 21.94 14.14
C LEU A 153 -9.94 21.99 13.02
N LYS A 154 -10.72 20.91 12.82
CA LYS A 154 -11.85 20.92 11.87
C LYS A 154 -12.97 21.86 12.29
N ALA A 155 -13.27 21.95 13.59
CA ALA A 155 -14.26 22.88 14.12
C ALA A 155 -13.82 24.35 13.95
N GLN A 156 -12.54 24.65 14.20
CA GLN A 156 -11.95 25.97 13.95
C GLN A 156 -11.93 26.33 12.46
N ALA A 157 -11.60 25.38 11.58
CA ALA A 157 -11.63 25.56 10.14
C ALA A 157 -13.05 25.82 9.59
N ASN A 158 -14.08 25.24 10.23
CA ASN A 158 -15.47 25.50 9.87
C ASN A 158 -15.97 26.86 10.40
N GLN A 159 -15.51 27.32 11.57
CA GLN A 159 -15.83 28.65 12.09
C GLN A 159 -15.18 29.77 11.27
N ALA A 160 -13.98 29.55 10.73
CA ALA A 160 -13.29 30.50 9.85
C ALA A 160 -13.92 30.63 8.44
N LYS A 161 -14.82 29.71 8.05
CA LYS A 161 -15.55 29.77 6.77
C LYS A 161 -16.94 30.42 6.85
N THR A 162 -17.37 30.79 8.06
CA THR A 162 -18.68 31.43 8.33
C THR A 162 -18.59 32.93 8.63
N ASN A 163 -17.41 33.54 8.48
CA ASN A 163 -17.20 34.99 8.51
C ASN A 163 -16.81 35.51 7.13
#